data_AF-A0A535XPD1-F1
#
_entry.id   AF-A0A535XPD1-F1
#
_cell.length_a   1.000
_cell.length_b   1.000
_cell.length_c   1.000
_cell.angle_alpha   90.00
_cell.angle_beta   90.00
_cell.angle_gamma   90.00
#
_symmetry.space_group_name_H-M   'P 1'
#
loop_
_entity.id
_entity.type
_entity.pdbx_description
1 polymer ?
#
loop_
_entity_poly.entity_id
_entity_poly.type
_entity_poly.pdbx_seq_one_letter_code
_entity_poly.pdbx_strand_id
1 'polypeptide(L)'
;MAVRRQPRAGWVALAAGLLALAAAARLSPTWHPPLFDGIVVEDPYKYLEPPPGKPGNATSVSDTLALDQGVSPQLYSGTLENPPQAQMIADRDAFQLPSGTTSIKASIAPIKPPAPVTDGRISGNVYEFKVANQAGTDLALVPGTTITIVLRAPNGVTNGTIVHFNGTTWDKVPTDNGGLPDLYATNATQLGDYAVLVTGAQTPEPSFLTPVPLSSPSPTPTPSSGGGPTPWLVIGLVAAAILVGVLWRTLGDREP
;
A
#
# COMPACT_ATOMS: atom_id res chain seq x y z
N MET A 1 55.63 38.81 18.32
CA MET A 1 54.91 37.51 18.23
C MET A 1 54.10 37.33 19.51
N ALA A 2 52.76 37.41 19.45
CA ALA A 2 51.87 36.94 20.52
C ALA A 2 50.43 36.85 19.98
N VAL A 3 50.00 35.67 19.56
CA VAL A 3 48.61 35.37 19.22
C VAL A 3 47.84 35.19 20.52
N ARG A 4 47.01 36.17 20.91
CA ARG A 4 46.03 35.98 22.00
C ARG A 4 44.88 35.14 21.46
N ARG A 5 44.89 33.84 21.79
CA ARG A 5 43.71 32.99 21.68
C ARG A 5 42.63 33.55 22.61
N GLN A 6 41.44 33.85 22.07
CA GLN A 6 40.24 34.15 22.86
C GLN A 6 39.36 32.89 22.95
N PRO A 7 39.68 31.91 23.82
CA PRO A 7 38.87 30.70 23.94
C PRO A 7 37.48 30.96 24.54
N ARG A 8 37.27 32.10 25.19
CA ARG A 8 36.05 32.36 25.97
C ARG A 8 34.84 32.80 25.14
N ALA A 9 35.05 33.42 23.98
CA ALA A 9 33.95 33.89 23.13
C ALA A 9 33.20 32.72 22.46
N GLY A 10 33.92 31.67 22.04
CA GLY A 10 33.33 30.50 21.40
C GLY A 10 32.42 29.68 22.32
N TRP A 11 32.80 29.52 23.59
CA TRP A 11 31.99 28.79 24.58
C TRP A 11 30.69 29.51 24.94
N VAL A 12 30.70 30.84 24.98
CA VAL A 12 29.50 31.64 25.24
C VAL A 12 28.53 31.54 24.07
N ALA A 13 29.02 31.57 22.83
CA ALA A 13 28.19 31.39 21.64
C ALA A 13 27.55 29.99 21.56
N LEU A 14 28.31 28.95 21.91
CA LEU A 14 27.80 27.56 21.97
C LEU A 14 26.72 27.39 23.05
N ALA A 15 26.96 27.94 24.25
CA ALA A 15 25.99 27.88 25.34
C ALA A 15 24.69 28.63 24.99
N ALA A 16 24.80 29.80 24.37
CA ALA A 16 23.65 30.56 23.90
C ALA A 16 22.87 29.81 22.81
N GLY A 17 23.56 29.17 21.86
CA GLY A 17 22.94 28.36 20.81
C GLY A 17 22.20 27.14 21.35
N LEU A 18 22.80 26.41 22.29
CA LEU A 18 22.16 25.26 22.96
C LEU A 18 20.93 25.67 23.78
N LEU A 19 21.00 26.82 24.46
CA LEU A 19 19.86 27.35 25.21
C LEU A 19 18.73 27.80 24.28
N ALA A 20 19.05 28.41 23.13
CA ALA A 20 18.06 28.76 22.12
C ALA A 20 17.39 27.52 21.51
N LEU A 21 18.16 26.45 21.24
CA LEU A 21 17.63 25.17 20.76
C LEU A 21 16.75 24.49 21.80
N ALA A 22 17.15 24.48 23.07
CA ALA A 22 16.36 23.91 24.16
C ALA A 22 15.06 24.69 24.40
N ALA A 23 15.12 26.03 24.32
CA ALA A 23 13.94 26.88 24.41
C ALA A 23 13.00 26.66 23.21
N ALA A 24 13.54 26.57 22.00
CA ALA A 24 12.76 26.26 20.80
C ALA A 24 12.10 24.88 20.93
N ALA A 25 12.80 23.85 21.37
CA ALA A 25 12.24 22.50 21.56
C ALA A 25 11.15 22.44 22.65
N ARG A 26 11.26 23.24 23.71
CA ARG A 26 10.26 23.34 24.79
C ARG A 26 9.03 24.15 24.42
N LEU A 27 9.19 25.17 23.58
CA LEU A 27 8.13 26.10 23.18
C LEU A 27 7.49 25.70 21.84
N SER A 28 8.11 24.76 21.11
CA SER A 28 7.51 24.13 19.94
C SER A 28 6.23 23.44 20.38
N PRO A 29 5.07 23.79 19.80
CA PRO A 29 3.86 22.99 19.98
C PRO A 29 4.23 21.57 19.59
N THR A 30 4.11 20.62 20.53
CA THR A 30 4.18 19.22 20.18
C THR A 30 3.01 19.00 19.22
N TRP A 31 3.30 18.94 17.92
CA TRP A 31 2.36 18.45 16.95
C TRP A 31 2.22 16.96 17.23
N HIS A 32 1.30 16.62 18.12
CA HIS A 32 0.74 15.28 18.15
C HIS A 32 -0.11 15.22 16.87
N PRO A 33 0.21 14.33 15.91
CA PRO A 33 -0.74 14.03 14.86
C PRO A 33 -2.08 13.74 15.54
N PRO A 34 -3.21 14.23 15.02
CA PRO A 34 -4.51 13.92 15.61
C PRO A 34 -4.62 12.40 15.81
N LEU A 35 -4.93 11.99 17.04
CA LEU A 35 -5.21 10.59 17.35
C LEU A 35 -6.57 10.29 16.70
N PHE A 36 -6.53 9.73 15.50
CA PHE A 36 -7.75 9.26 14.84
C PHE A 36 -8.21 7.99 15.57
N ASP A 37 -9.10 8.13 16.56
CA ASP A 37 -9.91 7.03 17.10
C ASP A 37 -11.04 6.66 16.12
N GLY A 38 -10.68 6.59 14.84
CA GLY A 38 -11.56 6.13 13.79
C GLY A 38 -11.47 4.62 13.73
N ILE A 39 -12.59 3.94 13.98
CA ILE A 39 -12.73 2.54 13.55
C ILE A 39 -12.53 2.55 12.04
N VAL A 40 -11.42 1.99 11.57
CA VAL A 40 -11.21 1.77 10.13
C VAL A 40 -12.24 0.73 9.71
N VAL A 41 -13.26 1.16 8.98
CA VAL A 41 -14.25 0.24 8.41
C VAL A 41 -13.65 -0.36 7.16
N GLU A 42 -13.18 -1.60 7.29
CA GLU A 42 -12.66 -2.38 6.18
C GLU A 42 -13.72 -3.34 5.65
N ASP A 43 -13.93 -3.33 4.34
CA ASP A 43 -14.68 -4.36 3.64
C ASP A 43 -14.05 -5.73 3.92
N PRO A 44 -14.88 -6.79 4.04
CA PRO A 44 -14.37 -8.14 4.13
C PRO A 44 -13.49 -8.50 2.94
N TYR A 45 -12.43 -9.27 3.19
CA TYR A 45 -11.59 -9.80 2.12
C TYR A 45 -12.40 -10.72 1.19
N LYS A 46 -12.44 -10.39 -0.10
CA LYS A 46 -13.07 -11.12 -1.18
C LYS A 46 -12.04 -11.97 -1.91
N TYR A 47 -12.33 -13.24 -2.05
CA TYR A 47 -11.48 -14.21 -2.74
C TYR A 47 -11.93 -14.39 -4.19
N LEU A 48 -10.97 -14.66 -5.08
CA LEU A 48 -11.27 -15.16 -6.43
C LEU A 48 -11.85 -16.57 -6.34
N GLU A 49 -11.19 -17.43 -5.58
CA GLU A 49 -11.61 -18.81 -5.29
C GLU A 49 -11.87 -18.93 -3.77
N PRO A 50 -13.08 -18.60 -3.29
CA PRO A 50 -13.36 -18.50 -1.87
C PRO A 50 -13.28 -19.86 -1.16
N PRO A 51 -12.54 -19.96 -0.05
CA PRO A 51 -12.70 -21.05 0.90
C PRO A 51 -14.14 -21.10 1.45
N PRO A 52 -14.59 -22.26 1.99
CA PRO A 52 -15.92 -22.38 2.58
C PRO A 52 -16.21 -21.27 3.60
N GLY A 53 -17.34 -20.58 3.43
CA GLY A 53 -17.78 -19.50 4.32
C GLY A 53 -17.03 -18.17 4.19
N LYS A 54 -16.09 -18.03 3.25
CA LYS A 54 -15.40 -16.76 2.98
C LYS A 54 -16.04 -16.01 1.80
N PRO A 55 -16.02 -14.66 1.78
CA PRO A 55 -16.59 -13.88 0.69
C PRO A 55 -15.89 -14.14 -0.66
N GLY A 56 -16.64 -14.25 -1.75
CA GLY A 56 -16.10 -14.34 -3.11
C GLY A 56 -16.16 -13.03 -3.88
N ASN A 57 -15.94 -13.11 -5.20
CA ASN A 57 -16.05 -12.00 -6.15
C ASN A 57 -15.04 -10.86 -5.90
N ALA A 58 -13.76 -11.21 -5.77
CA ALA A 58 -12.67 -10.25 -5.79
C ALA A 58 -12.79 -9.34 -7.03
N THR A 59 -12.61 -8.04 -6.83
CA THR A 59 -12.81 -7.06 -7.91
C THR A 59 -11.52 -6.80 -8.70
N SER A 60 -11.70 -6.30 -9.92
CA SER A 60 -10.64 -5.81 -10.80
C SER A 60 -10.79 -4.31 -11.02
N VAL A 61 -9.73 -3.67 -11.51
CA VAL A 61 -9.77 -2.28 -11.99
C VAL A 61 -9.09 -2.17 -13.35
N SER A 62 -9.55 -1.23 -14.17
CA SER A 62 -8.85 -0.84 -15.38
C SER A 62 -9.05 0.65 -15.69
N ASP A 63 -7.96 1.39 -15.67
CA ASP A 63 -7.93 2.83 -15.87
C ASP A 63 -7.20 3.16 -17.17
N THR A 64 -7.78 4.05 -17.99
CA THR A 64 -7.12 4.57 -19.19
C THR A 64 -6.79 6.04 -18.98
N LEU A 65 -5.51 6.39 -19.12
CA LEU A 65 -4.99 7.73 -18.87
C LEU A 65 -4.26 8.23 -20.11
N ALA A 66 -4.52 9.47 -20.50
CA ALA A 66 -3.73 10.15 -21.52
C ALA A 66 -2.30 10.41 -21.00
N LEU A 67 -1.34 10.55 -21.92
CA LEU A 67 0.01 10.98 -21.54
C LEU A 67 0.01 12.38 -20.92
N ASP A 68 0.91 12.60 -19.96
CA ASP A 68 1.12 13.90 -19.32
C ASP A 68 2.36 14.60 -19.90
N GLN A 69 2.13 15.52 -20.84
CA GLN A 69 3.18 16.21 -21.61
C GLN A 69 4.13 15.24 -22.34
N GLY A 70 3.59 14.15 -22.90
CA GLY A 70 4.33 13.18 -23.71
C GLY A 70 5.04 12.08 -22.93
N VAL A 71 4.94 12.08 -21.59
CA VAL A 71 5.41 10.98 -20.73
C VAL A 71 4.24 10.26 -20.06
N SER A 72 4.50 9.12 -19.42
CA SER A 72 3.45 8.41 -18.68
C SER A 72 2.98 9.28 -17.50
N PRO A 73 1.66 9.38 -17.26
CA PRO A 73 1.11 10.18 -16.17
C PRO A 73 1.40 9.52 -14.82
N GLN A 74 1.25 10.28 -13.74
CA GLN A 74 1.15 9.70 -12.41
C GLN A 74 -0.10 8.80 -12.35
N LEU A 75 0.04 7.63 -11.73
CA LEU A 75 -0.98 6.60 -11.68
C LEU A 75 -1.29 6.21 -10.24
N TYR A 76 -2.58 6.14 -9.93
CA TYR A 76 -3.12 5.55 -8.72
C TYR A 76 -4.29 4.66 -9.10
N SER A 77 -4.09 3.35 -9.13
CA SER A 77 -5.13 2.38 -9.49
C SER A 77 -5.26 1.35 -8.39
N GLY A 78 -6.48 1.00 -8.00
CA GLY A 78 -6.75 0.02 -6.96
C GLY A 78 -8.05 -0.74 -7.21
N THR A 79 -8.12 -1.97 -6.70
CA THR A 79 -9.37 -2.74 -6.71
C THR A 79 -10.44 -2.02 -5.88
N LEU A 80 -11.70 -2.42 -6.07
CA LEU A 80 -12.86 -1.64 -5.64
C LEU A 80 -13.30 -1.90 -4.18
N GLU A 81 -12.64 -2.80 -3.46
CA GLU A 81 -12.83 -2.97 -2.02
C GLU A 81 -12.28 -1.75 -1.25
N ASN A 82 -12.78 -1.52 -0.03
CA ASN A 82 -12.27 -0.46 0.85
C ASN A 82 -11.64 -1.02 2.14
N PRO A 83 -10.33 -0.87 2.38
CA PRO A 83 -9.32 -0.43 1.43
C PRO A 83 -9.15 -1.45 0.28
N PRO A 84 -8.54 -1.04 -0.86
CA PRO A 84 -8.28 -1.93 -1.98
C PRO A 84 -7.49 -3.16 -1.55
N GLN A 85 -7.81 -4.32 -2.14
CA GLN A 85 -7.04 -5.54 -1.93
C GLN A 85 -5.75 -5.57 -2.74
N ALA A 86 -5.71 -4.85 -3.86
CA ALA A 86 -4.50 -4.62 -4.63
C ALA A 86 -4.50 -3.20 -5.18
N GLN A 87 -3.33 -2.55 -5.11
CA GLN A 87 -3.13 -1.18 -5.56
C GLN A 87 -1.78 -1.04 -6.26
N MET A 88 -1.76 -0.24 -7.32
CA MET A 88 -0.58 0.15 -8.07
C MET A 88 -0.46 1.67 -8.06
N ILE A 89 0.71 2.13 -7.64
CA ILE A 89 1.07 3.55 -7.60
C ILE A 89 2.34 3.73 -8.41
N ALA A 90 2.30 4.58 -9.43
CA ALA A 90 3.46 4.89 -10.25
C ALA A 90 3.62 6.40 -10.35
N ASP A 91 4.86 6.86 -10.21
CA ASP A 91 5.20 8.25 -10.46
C ASP A 91 5.07 8.58 -11.96
N ARG A 92 5.01 9.87 -12.25
CA ARG A 92 5.09 10.37 -13.63
C ARG A 92 6.39 9.87 -14.29
N ASP A 93 6.32 9.52 -15.56
CA ASP A 93 7.43 9.01 -16.37
C ASP A 93 7.98 7.64 -15.90
N ALA A 94 7.16 6.83 -15.22
CA ALA A 94 7.58 5.51 -14.74
C ALA A 94 7.66 4.44 -15.85
N PHE A 95 6.94 4.57 -16.96
CA PHE A 95 6.81 3.56 -18.01
C PHE A 95 7.50 3.95 -19.31
N GLN A 96 8.17 3.00 -19.96
CA GLN A 96 8.73 3.14 -21.30
C GLN A 96 7.60 3.28 -22.32
N LEU A 97 7.64 4.33 -23.13
CA LEU A 97 6.61 4.60 -24.14
C LEU A 97 7.15 4.34 -25.54
N PRO A 98 6.66 3.31 -26.25
CA PRO A 98 6.90 3.16 -27.68
C PRO A 98 6.46 4.42 -28.45
N SER A 99 7.12 4.70 -29.57
CA SER A 99 6.77 5.84 -30.43
C SER A 99 5.30 5.80 -30.85
N GLY A 100 4.61 6.93 -30.75
CA GLY A 100 3.19 7.02 -31.08
C GLY A 100 2.25 6.56 -29.96
N THR A 101 2.76 6.27 -28.76
CA THR A 101 1.90 6.11 -27.58
C THR A 101 1.17 7.42 -27.29
N THR A 102 -0.14 7.34 -27.02
CA THR A 102 -0.99 8.50 -26.71
C THR A 102 -1.76 8.33 -25.41
N SER A 103 -1.94 7.09 -24.96
CA SER A 103 -2.48 6.76 -23.65
C SER A 103 -1.89 5.46 -23.14
N ILE A 104 -1.99 5.30 -21.82
CA ILE A 104 -1.72 4.05 -21.13
C ILE A 104 -3.01 3.50 -20.52
N LYS A 105 -3.11 2.19 -20.45
CA LYS A 105 -4.17 1.45 -19.77
C LYS A 105 -3.54 0.61 -18.67
N ALA A 106 -3.80 1.00 -17.43
CA ALA A 106 -3.43 0.23 -16.25
C ALA A 106 -4.56 -0.75 -15.92
N SER A 107 -4.21 -1.95 -15.46
CA SER A 107 -5.20 -2.92 -14.97
C SER A 107 -4.63 -3.76 -13.85
N ILE A 108 -5.50 -4.09 -12.90
CA ILE A 108 -5.22 -5.01 -11.80
C ILE A 108 -6.37 -6.02 -11.78
N ALA A 109 -6.05 -7.32 -11.88
CA ALA A 109 -7.06 -8.37 -11.88
C ALA A 109 -6.64 -9.52 -10.96
N PRO A 110 -7.55 -10.06 -10.14
CA PRO A 110 -7.29 -11.28 -9.42
C PRO A 110 -7.21 -12.44 -10.41
N ILE A 111 -6.18 -13.27 -10.28
CA ILE A 111 -5.96 -14.45 -11.13
C ILE A 111 -5.75 -15.70 -10.29
N LYS A 112 -5.86 -16.87 -10.92
CA LYS A 112 -5.41 -18.11 -10.31
C LYS A 112 -3.88 -18.09 -10.22
N PRO A 113 -3.27 -18.63 -9.16
CA PRO A 113 -1.81 -18.77 -9.10
C PRO A 113 -1.28 -19.49 -10.34
N PRO A 114 -0.38 -18.87 -11.14
CA PRO A 114 0.17 -19.48 -12.35
C PRO A 114 1.04 -20.71 -12.05
N ALA A 115 1.62 -20.77 -10.84
CA ALA A 115 2.40 -21.89 -10.35
C ALA A 115 2.20 -22.04 -8.83
N PRO A 116 2.43 -23.23 -8.26
CA PRO A 116 2.48 -23.40 -6.80
C PRO A 116 3.70 -22.68 -6.21
N VAL A 117 3.60 -22.30 -4.93
CA VAL A 117 4.75 -21.82 -4.15
C VAL A 117 5.51 -23.01 -3.56
N THR A 118 6.84 -22.93 -3.52
CA THR A 118 7.69 -24.02 -3.00
C THR A 118 7.70 -24.07 -1.47
N ASP A 119 7.70 -22.89 -0.82
CA ASP A 119 7.73 -22.75 0.63
C ASP A 119 6.60 -21.84 1.12
N GLY A 120 5.82 -22.31 2.10
CA GLY A 120 4.71 -21.56 2.66
C GLY A 120 3.42 -21.69 1.85
N ARG A 121 2.57 -20.67 1.90
CA ARG A 121 1.32 -20.60 1.13
C ARG A 121 1.01 -19.17 0.72
N ILE A 122 0.35 -19.02 -0.42
CA ILE A 122 -0.29 -17.76 -0.78
C ILE A 122 -1.46 -17.52 0.18
N SER A 123 -1.53 -16.33 0.75
CA SER A 123 -2.60 -15.90 1.63
C SER A 123 -3.47 -14.86 0.91
N GLY A 124 -4.68 -15.26 0.52
CA GLY A 124 -5.57 -14.43 -0.29
C GLY A 124 -5.44 -14.71 -1.79
N ASN A 125 -5.57 -13.67 -2.60
CA ASN A 125 -5.53 -13.75 -4.06
C ASN A 125 -4.13 -13.47 -4.61
N VAL A 126 -3.89 -13.95 -5.83
CA VAL A 126 -2.84 -13.43 -6.71
C VAL A 126 -3.44 -12.34 -7.56
N TYR A 127 -2.71 -11.25 -7.77
CA TYR A 127 -3.12 -10.16 -8.65
C TYR A 127 -2.12 -9.98 -9.79
N GLU A 128 -2.64 -9.93 -11.02
CA GLU A 128 -1.89 -9.53 -12.21
C GLU A 128 -1.93 -8.01 -12.33
N PHE A 129 -0.76 -7.39 -12.34
CA PHE A 129 -0.56 -5.96 -12.57
C PHE A 129 -0.05 -5.74 -13.98
N LYS A 130 -0.82 -5.02 -14.79
CA LYS A 130 -0.49 -4.74 -16.19
C LYS A 130 -0.64 -3.28 -16.54
N VAL A 131 0.22 -2.83 -17.45
CA VAL A 131 0.11 -1.54 -18.11
C VAL A 131 0.40 -1.75 -19.59
N ALA A 132 -0.51 -1.31 -20.45
CA ALA A 132 -0.37 -1.40 -21.90
C ALA A 132 -0.63 -0.03 -22.55
N ASN A 133 -0.15 0.21 -23.77
CA ASN A 133 -0.53 1.40 -24.54
C ASN A 133 -1.92 1.24 -25.19
N GLN A 134 -2.37 2.27 -25.91
CA GLN A 134 -3.66 2.25 -26.62
C GLN A 134 -3.77 1.15 -27.69
N ALA A 135 -2.65 0.61 -28.17
CA ALA A 135 -2.60 -0.48 -29.13
C ALA A 135 -2.57 -1.87 -28.46
N GLY A 136 -2.60 -1.94 -27.12
CA GLY A 136 -2.52 -3.18 -26.35
C GLY A 136 -1.11 -3.76 -26.24
N THR A 137 -0.08 -2.97 -26.54
CA THR A 137 1.32 -3.37 -26.30
C THR A 137 1.65 -3.18 -24.83
N ASP A 138 2.09 -4.23 -24.15
CA ASP A 138 2.55 -4.16 -22.75
C ASP A 138 3.73 -3.21 -22.62
N LEU A 139 3.70 -2.40 -21.56
CA LEU A 139 4.72 -1.42 -21.23
C LEU A 139 5.61 -1.93 -20.09
N ALA A 140 6.91 -1.74 -20.23
CA ALA A 140 7.86 -1.98 -19.17
C ALA A 140 8.11 -0.70 -18.35
N LEU A 141 8.64 -0.84 -17.14
CA LEU A 141 9.15 0.29 -16.38
C LEU A 141 10.42 0.85 -17.03
N VAL A 142 10.62 2.16 -16.90
CA VAL A 142 11.90 2.81 -17.25
C VAL A 142 13.01 2.22 -16.38
N PRO A 143 14.20 1.87 -16.93
CA PRO A 143 15.26 1.29 -16.13
C PRO A 143 15.68 2.21 -14.97
N GLY A 144 15.73 1.66 -13.76
CA GLY A 144 16.07 2.41 -12.54
C GLY A 144 14.89 3.09 -11.85
N THR A 145 13.67 3.01 -12.40
CA THR A 145 12.45 3.42 -11.70
C THR A 145 11.80 2.23 -10.99
N THR A 146 10.92 2.55 -10.04
CA THR A 146 10.10 1.58 -9.31
C THR A 146 8.68 2.08 -9.22
N ILE A 147 7.73 1.16 -9.09
CA ILE A 147 6.34 1.46 -8.74
C ILE A 147 6.05 0.88 -7.36
N THR A 148 5.13 1.46 -6.62
CA THR A 148 4.67 0.87 -5.36
C THR A 148 3.49 -0.05 -5.66
N ILE A 149 3.63 -1.31 -5.27
CA ILE A 149 2.54 -2.29 -5.23
C ILE A 149 2.14 -2.47 -3.79
N VAL A 150 0.85 -2.31 -3.50
CA VAL A 150 0.27 -2.57 -2.19
C VAL A 150 -0.71 -3.75 -2.33
N LEU A 151 -0.56 -4.73 -1.46
CA LEU A 151 -1.42 -5.90 -1.38
C LEU A 151 -2.00 -6.02 0.03
N ARG A 152 -3.29 -6.25 0.11
CA ARG A 152 -3.98 -6.64 1.34
C ARG A 152 -3.98 -8.15 1.46
N ALA A 153 -3.71 -8.65 2.66
CA ALA A 153 -3.93 -10.03 3.02
C ALA A 153 -5.28 -10.19 3.75
N PRO A 154 -5.85 -11.39 3.82
CA PRO A 154 -7.01 -11.64 4.68
C PRO A 154 -6.73 -11.30 6.16
N ASN A 155 -7.79 -10.90 6.89
CA ASN A 155 -7.70 -10.58 8.32
C ASN A 155 -6.97 -11.66 9.12
N GLY A 156 -6.10 -11.22 10.05
CA GLY A 156 -5.30 -12.09 10.91
C GLY A 156 -3.93 -12.46 10.35
N VAL A 157 -3.60 -12.05 9.12
CA VAL A 157 -2.27 -12.21 8.53
C VAL A 157 -1.40 -11.02 8.92
N THR A 158 -0.44 -11.26 9.83
CA THR A 158 0.46 -10.23 10.38
C THR A 158 1.93 -10.43 10.00
N ASN A 159 2.25 -11.54 9.32
CA ASN A 159 3.60 -11.94 8.95
C ASN A 159 3.72 -12.29 7.45
N GLY A 160 3.04 -11.53 6.60
CA GLY A 160 3.10 -11.66 5.16
C GLY A 160 4.42 -11.15 4.55
N THR A 161 4.80 -11.73 3.41
CA THR A 161 5.87 -11.26 2.53
C THR A 161 5.34 -11.27 1.11
N ILE A 162 5.56 -10.20 0.35
CA ILE A 162 5.15 -10.16 -1.05
C ILE A 162 6.09 -11.07 -1.86
N VAL A 163 5.50 -11.83 -2.77
CA VAL A 163 6.19 -12.61 -3.79
C VAL A 163 5.77 -12.15 -5.18
N HIS A 164 6.71 -12.21 -6.12
CA HIS A 164 6.52 -11.93 -7.54
C HIS A 164 6.75 -13.21 -8.36
N PHE A 165 5.90 -13.47 -9.34
CA PHE A 165 6.11 -14.59 -10.25
C PHE A 165 7.03 -14.17 -11.40
N ASN A 166 8.21 -14.78 -11.50
CA ASN A 166 9.20 -14.47 -12.53
C ASN A 166 8.93 -15.16 -13.89
N GLY A 167 7.77 -15.80 -14.03
CA GLY A 167 7.39 -16.62 -15.18
C GLY A 167 7.61 -18.13 -14.97
N THR A 168 8.34 -18.54 -13.94
CA THR A 168 8.56 -19.96 -13.60
C THR A 168 8.42 -20.24 -12.11
N THR A 169 8.96 -19.38 -11.25
CA THR A 169 8.92 -19.52 -9.78
C THR A 169 8.46 -18.23 -9.11
N TRP A 170 8.10 -18.36 -7.84
CA TRP A 170 7.78 -17.23 -6.98
C TRP A 170 9.02 -16.77 -6.22
N ASP A 171 9.42 -15.52 -6.45
CA ASP A 171 10.55 -14.90 -5.79
C ASP A 171 10.05 -13.93 -4.72
N LYS A 172 10.63 -13.98 -3.52
CA LYS A 172 10.34 -13.00 -2.47
C LYS A 172 10.92 -11.65 -2.86
N VAL A 173 10.11 -10.60 -2.74
CA VAL A 173 10.54 -9.22 -2.95
C VAL A 173 10.62 -8.46 -1.62
N PRO A 174 11.42 -7.39 -1.53
CA PRO A 174 11.44 -6.52 -0.35
C PRO A 174 10.02 -6.09 0.02
N THR A 175 9.63 -6.31 1.27
CA THR A 175 8.26 -6.07 1.74
C THR A 175 8.28 -5.19 2.98
N ASP A 176 7.56 -4.08 2.91
CA ASP A 176 7.31 -3.15 4.00
C ASP A 176 5.84 -3.24 4.45
N ASN A 177 5.53 -2.67 5.63
CA ASN A 177 4.14 -2.50 6.06
C ASN A 177 3.44 -1.44 5.20
N GLY A 178 2.25 -1.75 4.69
CA GLY A 178 1.46 -0.88 3.80
C GLY A 178 0.54 0.12 4.52
N GLY A 179 0.76 0.37 5.82
CA GLY A 179 0.01 1.34 6.62
C GLY A 179 -1.05 0.73 7.55
N LEU A 180 -1.50 -0.50 7.28
CA LEU A 180 -2.37 -1.31 8.14
C LEU A 180 -1.72 -2.67 8.43
N PRO A 181 -2.12 -3.39 9.50
CA PRO A 181 -1.49 -4.67 9.87
C PRO A 181 -1.58 -5.76 8.79
N ASP A 182 -2.58 -5.71 7.92
CA ASP A 182 -2.85 -6.66 6.84
C ASP A 182 -2.47 -6.11 5.45
N LEU A 183 -1.95 -4.87 5.37
CA LEU A 183 -1.42 -4.27 4.15
C LEU A 183 0.09 -4.45 4.07
N TYR A 184 0.55 -4.86 2.90
CA TYR A 184 1.95 -5.08 2.57
C TYR A 184 2.28 -4.26 1.35
N ALA A 185 3.45 -3.63 1.34
CA ALA A 185 3.91 -2.80 0.23
C ALA A 185 5.28 -3.25 -0.27
N THR A 186 5.52 -3.10 -1.58
CA THR A 186 6.83 -3.29 -2.18
C THR A 186 7.08 -2.24 -3.26
N ASN A 187 8.35 -1.86 -3.43
CA ASN A 187 8.78 -1.08 -4.59
C ASN A 187 9.22 -2.05 -5.68
N ALA A 188 8.32 -2.31 -6.60
CA ALA A 188 8.49 -3.24 -7.71
C ALA A 188 9.28 -2.60 -8.86
N THR A 189 10.21 -3.37 -9.41
CA THR A 189 10.97 -3.03 -10.64
C THR A 189 10.38 -3.66 -11.90
N GLN A 190 9.32 -4.46 -11.75
CA GLN A 190 8.66 -5.17 -12.84
C GLN A 190 7.15 -5.23 -12.61
N LEU A 191 6.38 -5.24 -13.69
CA LEU A 191 4.96 -5.62 -13.65
C LEU A 191 4.80 -7.14 -13.61
N GLY A 192 3.57 -7.63 -13.52
CA GLY A 192 3.24 -9.06 -13.51
C GLY A 192 2.48 -9.49 -12.27
N ASP A 193 2.69 -10.73 -11.84
CA ASP A 193 1.83 -11.35 -10.84
C ASP A 193 2.45 -11.26 -9.46
N TYR A 194 1.68 -10.69 -8.53
CA TYR A 194 2.11 -10.52 -7.15
C TYR A 194 1.10 -11.13 -6.18
N ALA A 195 1.61 -11.62 -5.05
CA ALA A 195 0.79 -12.21 -4.00
C ALA A 195 1.43 -12.03 -2.63
N VAL A 196 0.64 -12.16 -1.57
CA VAL A 196 1.17 -12.25 -0.20
C VAL A 196 1.42 -13.72 0.15
N LEU A 197 2.66 -14.04 0.49
CA LEU A 197 3.09 -15.32 1.02
C LEU A 197 3.16 -15.27 2.55
N VAL A 198 2.70 -16.33 3.21
CA VAL A 198 2.90 -16.53 4.66
C VAL A 198 3.69 -17.81 4.91
N THR A 199 4.59 -17.74 5.88
CA THR A 199 5.43 -18.89 6.26
C THR A 199 4.79 -19.60 7.47
N GLY A 200 4.56 -20.91 7.36
CA GLY A 200 3.96 -21.75 8.42
C GLY A 200 2.61 -22.37 8.05
N ALA A 201 2.22 -23.45 8.75
CA ALA A 201 0.88 -24.02 8.66
C ALA A 201 -0.16 -23.00 9.15
N GLN A 202 -1.39 -23.04 8.63
CA GLN A 202 -2.49 -22.32 9.29
C GLN A 202 -2.50 -22.80 10.75
N THR A 203 -2.48 -21.87 11.72
CA THR A 203 -3.22 -22.22 12.94
C THR A 203 -4.65 -22.37 12.44
N PRO A 204 -5.28 -23.56 12.51
CA PRO A 204 -6.67 -23.67 12.15
C PRO A 204 -7.40 -22.61 12.97
N GLU A 205 -8.10 -21.72 12.28
CA GLU A 205 -9.08 -20.85 12.94
C GLU A 205 -9.92 -21.81 13.81
N PRO A 206 -10.01 -21.60 15.14
CA PRO A 206 -10.70 -22.54 16.00
C PRO A 206 -12.08 -22.74 15.40
N SER A 207 -12.36 -23.99 15.00
CA SER A 207 -13.70 -24.36 14.57
C SER A 207 -14.58 -24.10 15.76
N PHE A 208 -15.33 -22.99 15.74
CA PHE A 208 -16.38 -22.78 16.72
C PHE A 208 -17.34 -23.95 16.53
N LEU A 209 -17.23 -24.91 17.44
CA LEU A 209 -18.14 -26.03 17.55
C LEU A 209 -19.55 -25.44 17.69
N THR A 210 -20.39 -25.80 16.72
CA THR A 210 -21.84 -26.00 16.85
C THR A 210 -22.64 -24.80 17.40
N PRO A 211 -23.58 -24.20 16.62
CA PRO A 211 -24.51 -23.24 17.20
C PRO A 211 -25.39 -23.98 18.22
N VAL A 212 -25.27 -23.59 19.49
CA VAL A 212 -26.26 -23.91 20.52
C VAL A 212 -27.55 -23.19 20.11
N PRO A 213 -28.71 -23.87 20.02
CA PRO A 213 -29.95 -23.20 19.66
C PRO A 213 -30.33 -22.24 20.80
N LEU A 214 -30.17 -20.94 20.57
CA LEU A 214 -30.72 -19.92 21.45
C LEU A 214 -32.19 -19.72 21.06
N SER A 215 -33.08 -20.08 21.97
CA SER A 215 -34.51 -19.86 21.87
C SER A 215 -34.83 -18.41 21.51
N SER A 216 -35.78 -18.25 20.59
CA SER A 216 -36.45 -17.00 20.21
C SER A 216 -36.89 -16.19 21.45
N PRO A 217 -36.87 -14.85 21.39
CA PRO A 217 -38.10 -14.17 20.97
C PRO A 217 -37.87 -12.97 20.03
N SER A 218 -38.88 -12.74 19.18
CA SER A 218 -39.16 -11.47 18.49
C SER A 218 -39.45 -10.34 19.51
N PRO A 219 -39.28 -9.03 19.19
CA PRO A 219 -40.10 -8.39 18.15
C PRO A 219 -39.37 -7.44 17.20
N THR A 220 -39.93 -7.34 16.00
CA THR A 220 -39.73 -6.30 14.98
C THR A 220 -39.81 -4.87 15.52
N PRO A 221 -38.94 -3.97 15.03
CA PRO A 221 -39.44 -2.68 14.57
C PRO A 221 -39.09 -2.36 13.10
N THR A 222 -40.10 -1.78 12.45
CA THR A 222 -40.27 -1.29 11.07
C THR A 222 -39.31 -0.13 10.72
N PRO A 223 -39.00 0.17 9.44
CA PRO A 223 -37.80 0.91 9.04
C PRO A 223 -37.97 2.43 9.07
N SER A 224 -36.91 3.17 9.39
CA SER A 224 -36.84 4.62 9.15
C SER A 224 -36.04 4.92 7.87
N SER A 225 -36.78 5.39 6.87
CA SER A 225 -36.31 6.14 5.71
C SER A 225 -35.48 7.37 6.13
N GLY A 226 -34.30 7.53 5.55
CA GLY A 226 -33.49 8.75 5.63
C GLY A 226 -32.53 8.80 4.44
N GLY A 227 -32.87 9.60 3.43
CA GLY A 227 -32.15 9.67 2.16
C GLY A 227 -30.94 10.62 2.15
N GLY A 228 -29.92 10.20 1.39
CA GLY A 228 -28.88 11.01 0.70
C GLY A 228 -27.74 11.59 1.55
N PRO A 229 -26.62 12.05 0.95
CA PRO A 229 -26.01 11.76 -0.36
C PRO A 229 -24.62 11.08 -0.24
N THR A 230 -24.15 10.51 -1.35
CA THR A 230 -22.81 9.93 -1.58
C THR A 230 -21.66 10.94 -1.42
N PRO A 231 -20.50 10.54 -0.85
CA PRO A 231 -19.25 11.27 -1.09
C PRO A 231 -18.06 10.39 -1.53
N TRP A 232 -17.38 10.86 -2.57
CA TRP A 232 -16.26 10.28 -3.32
C TRP A 232 -14.86 10.57 -2.70
N LEU A 233 -14.65 10.43 -1.39
CA LEU A 233 -13.53 11.11 -0.72
C LEU A 233 -12.42 10.27 -0.05
N VAL A 234 -12.25 8.97 -0.37
CA VAL A 234 -11.24 8.14 0.34
C VAL A 234 -10.00 7.76 -0.48
N ILE A 235 -9.96 7.98 -1.79
CA ILE A 235 -8.80 7.60 -2.63
C ILE A 235 -7.51 8.37 -2.25
N GLY A 236 -7.60 9.52 -1.58
CA GLY A 236 -6.44 10.37 -1.26
C GLY A 236 -5.65 10.03 0.02
N LEU A 237 -6.18 9.21 0.95
CA LEU A 237 -5.60 9.12 2.30
C LEU A 237 -4.46 8.09 2.45
N VAL A 238 -4.38 7.09 1.56
CA VAL A 238 -3.25 6.14 1.56
C VAL A 238 -2.01 6.74 0.89
N ALA A 239 -2.18 7.63 -0.11
CA ALA A 239 -1.07 8.31 -0.78
C ALA A 239 -0.31 9.30 0.14
N ALA A 240 -1.01 9.95 1.09
CA ALA A 240 -0.39 10.92 1.99
C ALA A 240 0.51 10.31 3.07
N ALA A 241 0.21 9.08 3.53
CA ALA A 241 1.03 8.42 4.55
C ALA A 241 2.32 7.82 3.96
N ILE A 242 2.29 7.36 2.71
CA ILE A 242 3.47 6.76 2.04
C ILE A 242 4.51 7.84 1.66
N LEU A 243 4.06 9.04 1.24
CA LEU A 243 4.97 10.13 0.88
C LEU A 243 5.80 10.66 2.06
N VAL A 244 5.30 10.60 3.30
CA VAL A 244 6.06 11.06 4.48
C VAL A 244 7.14 10.06 4.90
N GLY A 245 6.92 8.76 4.69
CA GLY A 245 7.89 7.70 5.03
C GLY A 245 9.07 7.61 4.05
N VAL A 246 8.81 7.79 2.74
CA VAL A 246 9.84 7.69 1.71
C VAL A 246 10.71 8.95 1.63
N LEU A 247 10.14 10.13 1.90
CA LEU A 247 10.88 11.40 1.88
C LEU A 247 11.90 11.51 3.03
N TRP A 248 11.71 10.79 4.14
CA TRP A 248 12.69 10.80 5.24
C TRP A 248 13.93 9.93 4.95
N ARG A 249 13.79 8.86 4.15
CA ARG A 249 14.92 7.98 3.79
C ARG A 249 15.82 8.58 2.71
N THR A 250 15.28 9.35 1.76
CA THR A 250 16.08 9.93 0.67
C THR A 250 16.85 11.20 1.05
N LEU A 251 16.45 11.86 2.15
CA LEU A 251 17.17 13.02 2.70
C LEU A 251 18.21 12.64 3.77
N GLY A 252 18.22 11.40 4.25
CA GLY A 252 19.20 10.91 5.26
C GLY A 252 20.55 10.48 4.70
N ASP A 253 20.63 10.14 3.41
CA ASP A 253 21.85 9.59 2.78
C ASP A 253 22.68 10.63 2.02
N ARG A 254 22.43 11.92 2.25
CA ARG A 254 23.27 13.00 1.72
C ARG A 254 23.56 14.04 2.79
N GLU A 255 24.59 13.79 3.59
CA GLU A 255 25.52 14.86 3.97
C GLU A 255 26.97 14.34 3.96
N PRO A 256 27.94 15.20 3.61
CA PRO A 256 29.36 14.86 3.43
C PRO A 256 30.14 14.56 4.72
#